data_AF-G0QT74-F1
#
_entry.id   AF-G0QT74-F1
#
_cell.length_a   1.000
_cell.length_b   1.000
_cell.length_c   1.000
_cell.angle_alpha   90.00
_cell.angle_beta   90.00
_cell.angle_gamma   90.00
#
_symmetry.space_group_name_H-M   'P 1'
#
loop_
_entity.id
_entity.type
_entity.pdbx_description
1 polymer ?
#
loop_
_entity_poly.entity_id
_entity_poly.type
_entity_poly.pdbx_seq_one_letter_code
_entity_poly.pdbx_strand_id
1 'polypeptide(L)'
;MPRITKELLRSRSEHNEMCLSTLEEITLHQFELEKIELLDVYCRHLKILYLQNNIIEKMENLNKLKELEYLNLALNNISKIEGIEGCESLKKLDFTVNFIDLENLEESMINLSKCPQIKELYMTGNPSTDWVGYRPFTIATVPQLQTLDGKEITPAEKIQANQIYDDLLVDLNYQIEMKAIKKKQEQEEQKKQKQEENQNENKENIDDKDQKQPYNVETRRKMYLDLAADKEKHDREKYPEKYKDKTKPVSSMFKPDGDIRQCNEGKYKFSLREWDDPEYSFFIIEVPKFMDTSFIDVNLNPCWISVRIKGKLLQLKLNEEIQVEKSDIKRSQLTGFLEIKMLKMKFNQALKAQQEKQKTEKSKIEDEKKQKIKLEEEERIKRLKLCDKIEQKAIQKQQDYITFDKIPDLE
;
A
#
# COMPACT_ATOMS: atom_id res chain seq x y z
N MET A 1 1.13 -12.87 -13.12
CA MET A 1 0.20 -14.01 -12.98
C MET A 1 -1.09 -13.50 -12.35
N PRO A 2 -2.23 -13.72 -13.00
CA PRO A 2 -3.55 -13.42 -12.46
C PRO A 2 -3.85 -14.26 -11.21
N ARG A 3 -4.65 -13.68 -10.31
CA ARG A 3 -5.04 -14.25 -9.02
C ARG A 3 -6.54 -14.14 -8.86
N ILE A 4 -7.13 -15.02 -8.04
CA ILE A 4 -8.54 -14.89 -7.71
C ILE A 4 -8.68 -13.71 -6.76
N THR A 5 -9.27 -12.61 -7.23
CA THR A 5 -9.53 -11.43 -6.40
C THR A 5 -11.01 -11.33 -6.06
N LYS A 6 -11.33 -10.59 -5.01
CA LYS A 6 -12.73 -10.32 -4.64
C LYS A 6 -13.47 -9.58 -5.76
N GLU A 7 -12.79 -8.70 -6.48
CA GLU A 7 -13.35 -7.98 -7.63
C GLU A 7 -13.66 -8.94 -8.78
N LEU A 8 -12.80 -9.91 -9.06
CA LEU A 8 -13.04 -10.94 -10.07
C LEU A 8 -14.27 -11.78 -9.71
N LEU A 9 -14.35 -12.24 -8.46
CA LEU A 9 -15.52 -12.99 -7.97
C LEU A 9 -16.81 -12.16 -8.07
N ARG A 10 -16.76 -10.87 -7.73
CA ARG A 10 -17.92 -9.96 -7.84
C ARG A 10 -18.38 -9.72 -9.27
N SER A 11 -17.44 -9.57 -10.22
CA SER A 11 -17.82 -9.44 -11.63
C SER A 11 -18.42 -10.74 -12.16
N ARG A 12 -18.01 -11.90 -11.66
CA ARG A 12 -18.62 -13.17 -12.08
C ARG A 12 -19.95 -13.47 -11.38
N SER A 13 -20.26 -12.80 -10.27
CA SER A 13 -21.56 -12.85 -9.60
C SER A 13 -22.53 -11.74 -10.02
N GLU A 14 -22.32 -11.10 -11.17
CA GLU A 14 -23.22 -10.05 -11.70
C GLU A 14 -24.67 -10.52 -11.82
N HIS A 15 -24.90 -11.80 -12.15
CA HIS A 15 -26.23 -12.41 -12.20
C HIS A 15 -26.81 -12.80 -10.84
N ASN A 16 -26.03 -12.68 -9.75
CA ASN A 16 -26.44 -12.94 -8.37
C ASN A 16 -26.34 -11.65 -7.52
N GLU A 17 -26.68 -10.50 -8.11
CA GLU A 17 -26.66 -9.19 -7.44
C GLU A 17 -25.29 -8.82 -6.82
N MET A 18 -24.19 -9.39 -7.33
CA MET A 18 -22.84 -9.29 -6.77
C MET A 18 -22.72 -9.87 -5.33
N CYS A 19 -23.72 -10.61 -4.87
CA CYS A 19 -23.74 -11.27 -3.58
C CYS A 19 -22.91 -12.57 -3.68
N LEU A 20 -21.79 -12.61 -2.97
CA LEU A 20 -20.91 -13.79 -2.99
C LEU A 20 -21.37 -14.87 -2.01
N SER A 21 -22.04 -14.48 -0.93
CA SER A 21 -22.43 -15.43 0.12
C SER A 21 -23.44 -16.45 -0.39
N THR A 22 -24.41 -16.04 -1.22
CA THR A 22 -25.47 -16.93 -1.76
C THR A 22 -25.15 -17.50 -3.14
N LEU A 23 -23.92 -17.32 -3.63
CA LEU A 23 -23.56 -17.72 -4.98
C LEU A 23 -23.49 -19.24 -5.10
N GLU A 24 -24.34 -19.80 -5.96
CA GLU A 24 -24.40 -21.25 -6.19
C GLU A 24 -23.51 -21.72 -7.35
N GLU A 25 -23.26 -20.87 -8.34
CA GLU A 25 -22.47 -21.21 -9.52
C GLU A 25 -21.44 -20.12 -9.81
N ILE A 26 -20.21 -20.53 -10.12
CA ILE A 26 -19.17 -19.62 -10.56
C ILE A 26 -18.36 -20.19 -11.72
N THR A 27 -18.13 -19.34 -12.70
CA THR A 27 -17.37 -19.66 -13.90
C THR A 27 -16.07 -18.86 -13.96
N LEU A 28 -14.95 -19.56 -13.81
CA LEU A 28 -13.59 -19.03 -13.78
C LEU A 28 -12.69 -19.74 -14.81
N HIS A 29 -13.18 -19.89 -16.05
CA HIS A 29 -12.41 -20.49 -17.13
C HIS A 29 -11.45 -19.51 -17.81
N GLN A 30 -10.30 -20.00 -18.29
CA GLN A 30 -9.35 -19.23 -19.13
C GLN A 30 -8.78 -17.97 -18.47
N PHE A 31 -8.55 -18.02 -17.15
CA PHE A 31 -7.97 -16.91 -16.40
C PHE A 31 -6.50 -17.12 -16.05
N GLU A 32 -5.85 -18.19 -16.53
CA GLU A 32 -4.44 -18.49 -16.26
C GLU A 32 -4.16 -18.54 -14.74
N LEU A 33 -5.13 -19.00 -13.95
CA LEU A 33 -5.03 -19.06 -12.48
C LEU A 33 -4.03 -20.14 -12.07
N GLU A 34 -3.09 -19.80 -11.18
CA GLU A 34 -2.14 -20.76 -10.60
C GLU A 34 -2.67 -21.43 -9.33
N LYS A 35 -3.61 -20.77 -8.63
CA LYS A 35 -4.08 -21.18 -7.30
C LYS A 35 -5.56 -20.93 -7.11
N ILE A 36 -6.17 -21.79 -6.30
CA ILE A 36 -7.53 -21.61 -5.81
C ILE A 36 -7.46 -20.87 -4.47
N GLU A 37 -7.96 -19.65 -4.41
CA GLU A 37 -7.94 -18.80 -3.23
C GLU A 37 -9.27 -18.06 -3.06
N LEU A 38 -9.58 -17.65 -1.81
CA LEU A 38 -10.73 -16.82 -1.42
C LEU A 38 -12.13 -17.46 -1.59
N LEU A 39 -12.27 -18.60 -2.27
CA LEU A 39 -13.56 -19.27 -2.45
C LEU A 39 -14.15 -19.75 -1.12
N ASP A 40 -13.32 -20.30 -0.23
CA ASP A 40 -13.71 -20.79 1.09
C ASP A 40 -14.16 -19.67 2.05
N VAL A 41 -13.75 -18.43 1.79
CA VAL A 41 -14.11 -17.24 2.57
C VAL A 41 -15.45 -16.68 2.12
N TYR A 42 -15.64 -16.51 0.81
CA TYR A 42 -16.75 -15.73 0.27
C TYR A 42 -17.91 -16.57 -0.28
N CYS A 43 -17.65 -17.76 -0.83
CA CYS A 43 -18.63 -18.52 -1.63
C CYS A 43 -18.98 -19.85 -0.95
N ARG A 44 -19.52 -19.82 0.27
CA ARG A 44 -19.78 -21.05 1.06
C ARG A 44 -20.90 -21.94 0.54
N HIS A 45 -21.86 -21.35 -0.18
CA HIS A 45 -23.04 -22.02 -0.75
C HIS A 45 -22.83 -22.42 -2.23
N LEU A 46 -21.57 -22.51 -2.66
CA LEU A 46 -21.23 -22.84 -4.04
C LEU A 46 -21.52 -24.33 -4.32
N LYS A 47 -22.32 -24.59 -5.35
CA LYS A 47 -22.69 -25.92 -5.85
C LYS A 47 -21.91 -26.30 -7.10
N ILE A 48 -21.61 -25.34 -7.98
CA ILE A 48 -20.95 -25.59 -9.26
C ILE A 48 -19.76 -24.66 -9.44
N LEU A 49 -18.58 -25.24 -9.70
CA LEU A 49 -17.32 -24.51 -9.88
C LEU A 49 -16.63 -24.92 -11.19
N TYR A 50 -16.56 -23.99 -12.14
CA TYR A 50 -15.80 -24.17 -13.37
C TYR A 50 -14.44 -23.48 -13.29
N LEU A 51 -13.37 -24.27 -13.31
CA LEU A 51 -11.98 -23.82 -13.30
C LEU A 51 -11.20 -24.36 -14.51
N GLN A 52 -11.90 -24.72 -15.57
CA GLN A 52 -11.31 -25.29 -16.78
C GLN A 52 -10.32 -24.35 -17.48
N ASN A 53 -9.27 -24.91 -18.07
CA ASN A 53 -8.25 -24.19 -18.83
C ASN A 53 -7.55 -23.09 -18.02
N ASN A 54 -7.00 -23.47 -16.86
CA ASN A 54 -6.12 -22.65 -16.04
C ASN A 54 -4.78 -23.37 -15.85
N ILE A 55 -3.92 -22.88 -14.96
CA ILE A 55 -2.60 -23.47 -14.65
C ILE A 55 -2.50 -23.88 -13.19
N ILE A 56 -3.62 -24.36 -12.63
CA ILE A 56 -3.70 -24.73 -11.21
C ILE A 56 -2.90 -26.00 -10.97
N GLU A 57 -1.89 -25.93 -10.11
CA GLU A 57 -1.02 -27.07 -9.78
C GLU A 57 -1.54 -27.90 -8.61
N LYS A 58 -2.23 -27.25 -7.65
CA LYS A 58 -2.68 -27.88 -6.40
C LYS A 58 -4.13 -27.53 -6.09
N MET A 59 -4.82 -28.52 -5.54
CA MET A 59 -6.17 -28.38 -5.01
C MET A 59 -6.10 -27.93 -3.56
N GLU A 60 -6.29 -26.63 -3.32
CA GLU A 60 -6.30 -26.04 -1.99
C GLU A 60 -7.54 -25.17 -1.79
N ASN A 61 -7.89 -24.90 -0.53
CA ASN A 61 -9.00 -24.01 -0.15
C ASN A 61 -10.40 -24.43 -0.66
N LEU A 62 -10.64 -25.74 -0.86
CA LEU A 62 -11.97 -26.27 -1.20
C LEU A 62 -12.68 -26.91 0.00
N ASN A 63 -11.95 -27.26 1.07
CA ASN A 63 -12.45 -27.99 2.25
C ASN A 63 -13.68 -27.39 2.97
N LYS A 64 -14.03 -26.11 2.76
CA LYS A 64 -15.19 -25.48 3.42
C LYS A 64 -16.44 -25.46 2.53
N LEU A 65 -16.34 -25.90 1.28
CA LEU A 65 -17.42 -25.88 0.29
C LEU A 65 -18.29 -27.14 0.41
N LYS A 66 -19.07 -27.23 1.49
CA LYS A 66 -19.88 -28.42 1.81
C LYS A 66 -20.97 -28.71 0.79
N GLU A 67 -21.46 -27.68 0.12
CA GLU A 67 -22.55 -27.75 -0.86
C GLU A 67 -22.06 -27.98 -2.29
N LEU A 68 -20.74 -28.05 -2.51
CA LEU A 68 -20.16 -28.22 -3.84
C LEU A 68 -20.55 -29.58 -4.41
N GLU A 69 -21.29 -29.59 -5.52
CA GLU A 69 -21.77 -30.79 -6.19
C GLU A 69 -20.96 -31.13 -7.45
N TYR A 70 -20.51 -30.10 -8.18
CA TYR A 70 -19.74 -30.26 -9.40
C TYR A 70 -18.51 -29.35 -9.42
N LEU A 71 -17.34 -29.96 -9.63
CA LEU A 71 -16.09 -29.25 -9.80
C LEU A 71 -15.41 -29.69 -11.10
N ASN A 72 -15.22 -28.73 -11.99
CA ASN A 72 -14.54 -28.92 -13.27
C ASN A 72 -13.15 -28.29 -13.22
N LEU A 73 -12.12 -29.13 -13.26
CA LEU A 73 -10.71 -28.77 -13.28
C LEU A 73 -10.02 -29.29 -14.55
N ALA A 74 -10.78 -29.51 -15.64
CA ALA A 74 -10.22 -29.93 -16.91
C ALA A 74 -9.14 -28.95 -17.42
N LEU A 75 -8.13 -29.45 -18.12
CA LEU A 75 -7.05 -28.65 -18.72
C LEU A 75 -6.29 -27.79 -17.67
N ASN A 76 -5.91 -28.38 -16.54
CA ASN A 76 -5.09 -27.74 -15.51
C ASN A 76 -3.74 -28.48 -15.32
N ASN A 77 -2.98 -28.09 -14.29
CA ASN A 77 -1.67 -28.65 -13.96
C ASN A 77 -1.71 -29.58 -12.75
N ILE A 78 -2.87 -30.17 -12.44
CA ILE A 78 -3.06 -30.94 -11.20
C ILE A 78 -2.31 -32.25 -11.31
N SER A 79 -1.45 -32.52 -10.33
CA SER A 79 -0.64 -33.73 -10.25
C SER A 79 -1.15 -34.74 -9.21
N LYS A 80 -2.03 -34.30 -8.31
CA LYS A 80 -2.55 -35.09 -7.20
C LYS A 80 -3.92 -34.57 -6.76
N ILE A 81 -4.84 -35.48 -6.44
CA ILE A 81 -6.15 -35.15 -5.89
C ILE A 81 -6.03 -35.08 -4.36
N GLU A 82 -6.19 -33.87 -3.83
CA GLU A 82 -6.13 -33.56 -2.39
C GLU A 82 -7.04 -32.38 -2.06
N GLY A 83 -7.22 -32.07 -0.77
CA GLY A 83 -7.94 -30.85 -0.35
C GLY A 83 -9.44 -30.83 -0.66
N ILE A 84 -10.07 -31.99 -0.84
CA ILE A 84 -11.52 -32.15 -1.07
C ILE A 84 -12.25 -32.87 0.07
N GLU A 85 -11.57 -33.19 1.16
CA GLU A 85 -12.11 -34.02 2.25
C GLU A 85 -13.35 -33.39 2.93
N GLY A 86 -13.51 -32.07 2.86
CA GLY A 86 -14.67 -31.36 3.41
C GLY A 86 -15.83 -31.13 2.43
N CYS A 87 -15.72 -31.58 1.18
CA CYS A 87 -16.74 -31.42 0.15
C CYS A 87 -17.77 -32.57 0.21
N GLU A 88 -18.64 -32.56 1.23
CA GLU A 88 -19.56 -33.66 1.53
C GLU A 88 -20.60 -33.94 0.42
N SER A 89 -20.98 -32.92 -0.36
CA SER A 89 -22.01 -33.01 -1.41
C SER A 89 -21.45 -33.26 -2.82
N LEU A 90 -20.15 -33.51 -2.95
CA LEU A 90 -19.48 -33.57 -4.24
C LEU A 90 -19.86 -34.83 -5.01
N LYS A 91 -20.51 -34.65 -6.16
CA LYS A 91 -21.06 -35.74 -7.01
C LYS A 91 -20.24 -35.96 -8.26
N LYS A 92 -19.73 -34.89 -8.88
CA LYS A 92 -19.05 -34.93 -10.17
C LYS A 92 -17.71 -34.21 -10.11
N LEU A 93 -16.67 -34.87 -10.61
CA LEU A 93 -15.32 -34.34 -10.70
C LEU A 93 -14.72 -34.56 -12.08
N ASP A 94 -14.15 -33.51 -12.64
CA ASP A 94 -13.51 -33.55 -13.96
C ASP A 94 -12.04 -33.08 -13.87
N PHE A 95 -11.13 -34.02 -14.12
CA PHE A 95 -9.70 -33.82 -14.23
C PHE A 95 -9.18 -34.12 -15.64
N THR A 96 -10.03 -34.06 -16.66
CA THR A 96 -9.63 -34.31 -18.05
C THR A 96 -8.40 -33.48 -18.44
N VAL A 97 -7.37 -34.13 -18.97
CA VAL A 97 -6.13 -33.50 -19.47
C VAL A 97 -5.36 -32.73 -18.37
N ASN A 98 -5.16 -33.38 -17.22
CA ASN A 98 -4.26 -32.96 -16.14
C ASN A 98 -2.97 -33.81 -16.13
N PHE A 99 -2.20 -33.79 -15.03
CA PHE A 99 -0.92 -34.49 -14.89
C PHE A 99 -0.90 -35.44 -13.70
N ILE A 100 -2.03 -36.09 -13.38
CA ILE A 100 -2.08 -37.09 -12.31
C ILE A 100 -1.33 -38.34 -12.77
N ASP A 101 -0.17 -38.59 -12.15
CA ASP A 101 0.72 -39.71 -12.46
C ASP A 101 0.47 -40.92 -11.56
N LEU A 102 1.05 -42.07 -11.91
CA LEU A 102 0.94 -43.33 -11.15
C LEU A 102 1.42 -43.19 -9.71
N GLU A 103 2.48 -42.41 -9.48
CA GLU A 103 3.03 -42.12 -8.13
C GLU A 103 1.97 -41.55 -7.18
N ASN A 104 1.04 -40.75 -7.71
CA ASN A 104 0.01 -40.07 -6.92
C ASN A 104 -1.36 -40.73 -7.05
N LEU A 105 -1.51 -41.79 -7.86
CA LEU A 105 -2.80 -42.39 -8.17
C LEU A 105 -3.44 -43.00 -6.93
N GLU A 106 -2.69 -43.81 -6.17
CA GLU A 106 -3.18 -44.47 -4.96
C GLU A 106 -3.70 -43.44 -3.94
N GLU A 107 -2.88 -42.46 -3.59
CA GLU A 107 -3.26 -41.43 -2.61
C GLU A 107 -4.44 -40.58 -3.12
N SER A 108 -4.47 -40.25 -4.41
CA SER A 108 -5.57 -39.51 -5.03
C SER A 108 -6.90 -40.27 -4.93
N MET A 109 -6.89 -41.58 -5.17
CA MET A 109 -8.08 -42.43 -5.07
C MET A 109 -8.53 -42.61 -3.62
N ILE A 110 -7.60 -42.76 -2.68
CA ILE A 110 -7.90 -42.79 -1.24
C ILE A 110 -8.54 -41.47 -0.78
N ASN A 111 -8.07 -40.32 -1.28
CA ASN A 111 -8.67 -39.03 -0.95
C ASN A 111 -10.08 -38.89 -1.54
N LEU A 112 -10.31 -39.40 -2.75
CA LEU A 112 -11.64 -39.46 -3.35
C LEU A 112 -12.59 -40.38 -2.58
N SER A 113 -12.11 -41.50 -2.07
CA SER A 113 -12.96 -42.47 -1.35
C SER A 113 -13.51 -41.90 -0.04
N LYS A 114 -12.86 -40.86 0.53
CA LYS A 114 -13.37 -40.10 1.68
C LYS A 114 -14.61 -39.26 1.36
N CYS A 115 -14.88 -38.96 0.08
CA CYS A 115 -16.06 -38.20 -0.33
C CYS A 115 -17.26 -39.15 -0.52
N PRO A 116 -18.33 -39.06 0.30
CA PRO A 116 -19.39 -40.06 0.32
C PRO A 116 -20.34 -40.01 -0.88
N GLN A 117 -20.49 -38.84 -1.51
CA GLN A 117 -21.46 -38.63 -2.59
C GLN A 117 -20.88 -38.66 -4.00
N ILE A 118 -19.59 -38.99 -4.15
CA ILE A 118 -18.93 -39.00 -5.46
C ILE A 118 -19.50 -40.10 -6.35
N LYS A 119 -19.94 -39.74 -7.56
CA LYS A 119 -20.60 -40.64 -8.52
C LYS A 119 -19.94 -40.62 -9.90
N GLU A 120 -19.47 -39.47 -10.35
CA GLU A 120 -18.87 -39.29 -11.67
C GLU A 120 -17.44 -38.77 -11.55
N LEU A 121 -16.51 -39.45 -12.20
CA LEU A 121 -15.10 -39.05 -12.28
C LEU A 121 -14.62 -39.10 -13.73
N TYR A 122 -13.94 -38.05 -14.17
CA TYR A 122 -13.27 -37.98 -15.46
C TYR A 122 -11.77 -37.75 -15.25
N MET A 123 -10.96 -38.65 -15.78
CA MET A 123 -9.50 -38.68 -15.67
C MET A 123 -8.84 -38.83 -17.06
N THR A 124 -9.61 -38.86 -18.14
CA THR A 124 -9.10 -38.98 -19.50
C THR A 124 -7.95 -38.00 -19.79
N GLY A 125 -6.86 -38.49 -20.39
CA GLY A 125 -5.70 -37.65 -20.75
C GLY A 125 -4.76 -37.32 -19.59
N ASN A 126 -4.84 -38.04 -18.47
CA ASN A 126 -3.81 -38.02 -17.41
C ASN A 126 -2.78 -39.14 -17.62
N PRO A 127 -1.50 -38.96 -17.24
CA PRO A 127 -0.47 -39.99 -17.36
C PRO A 127 -0.80 -41.33 -16.68
N SER A 128 -1.56 -41.29 -15.58
CA SER A 128 -2.05 -42.49 -14.89
C SER A 128 -3.00 -43.35 -15.73
N THR A 129 -3.68 -42.77 -16.72
CA THR A 129 -4.63 -43.52 -17.58
C THR A 129 -3.95 -44.43 -18.60
N ASP A 130 -2.64 -44.27 -18.83
CA ASP A 130 -1.86 -45.13 -19.72
C ASP A 130 -1.64 -46.54 -19.13
N TRP A 131 -1.79 -46.68 -17.81
CA TRP A 131 -1.67 -47.97 -17.14
C TRP A 131 -2.93 -48.82 -17.31
N VAL A 132 -2.77 -50.06 -17.77
CA VAL A 132 -3.87 -50.99 -18.05
C VAL A 132 -4.73 -51.27 -16.81
N GLY A 133 -4.11 -51.30 -15.62
CA GLY A 133 -4.80 -51.53 -14.35
C GLY A 133 -5.56 -50.31 -13.81
N TYR A 134 -5.49 -49.15 -14.46
CA TYR A 134 -6.07 -47.89 -13.99
C TYR A 134 -7.56 -47.98 -13.64
N ARG A 135 -8.37 -48.50 -14.58
CA ARG A 135 -9.82 -48.62 -14.41
C ARG A 135 -10.19 -49.54 -13.25
N PRO A 136 -9.77 -50.83 -13.23
CA PRO A 136 -10.14 -51.71 -12.12
C PRO A 136 -9.57 -51.23 -10.78
N PHE A 137 -8.36 -50.66 -10.75
CA PHE A 137 -7.80 -50.08 -9.52
C PHE A 137 -8.68 -48.96 -8.97
N THR A 138 -9.05 -47.98 -9.82
CA THR A 138 -9.95 -46.87 -9.43
C THR A 138 -11.29 -47.37 -8.93
N ILE A 139 -11.88 -48.38 -9.59
CA ILE A 139 -13.16 -48.97 -9.20
C ILE A 139 -13.08 -49.65 -7.82
N ALA A 140 -11.99 -50.37 -7.54
CA ALA A 140 -11.78 -51.04 -6.26
C ALA A 140 -11.53 -50.05 -5.12
N THR A 141 -10.73 -49.00 -5.35
CA THR A 141 -10.43 -48.00 -4.31
C THR A 141 -11.61 -47.05 -4.02
N VAL A 142 -12.45 -46.75 -5.02
CA VAL A 142 -13.60 -45.82 -4.89
C VAL A 142 -14.92 -46.55 -5.21
N PRO A 143 -15.41 -47.42 -4.31
CA PRO A 143 -16.56 -48.29 -4.59
C PRO A 143 -17.89 -47.54 -4.78
N GLN A 144 -18.02 -46.31 -4.28
CA GLN A 144 -19.21 -45.47 -4.44
C GLN A 144 -19.38 -44.90 -5.86
N LEU A 145 -18.34 -44.97 -6.69
CA LEU A 145 -18.37 -44.44 -8.06
C LEU A 145 -19.38 -45.19 -8.93
N GLN A 146 -20.08 -44.44 -9.80
CA GLN A 146 -21.09 -44.95 -10.72
C GLN A 146 -20.63 -44.87 -12.17
N THR A 147 -19.91 -43.80 -12.53
CA THR A 147 -19.39 -43.57 -13.88
C THR A 147 -17.93 -43.16 -13.81
N LEU A 148 -17.10 -43.79 -14.63
CA LEU A 148 -15.69 -43.45 -14.81
C LEU A 148 -15.41 -43.19 -16.29
N ASP A 149 -14.89 -42.02 -16.62
CA ASP A 149 -14.55 -41.59 -17.99
C ASP A 149 -15.73 -41.71 -18.98
N GLY A 150 -16.94 -41.38 -18.50
CA GLY A 150 -18.17 -41.48 -19.28
C GLY A 150 -18.70 -42.91 -19.48
N LYS A 151 -18.08 -43.93 -18.87
CA LYS A 151 -18.55 -45.32 -18.89
C LYS A 151 -19.12 -45.71 -17.53
N GLU A 152 -20.34 -46.24 -17.53
CA GLU A 152 -20.97 -46.78 -16.32
C GLU A 152 -20.17 -47.96 -15.75
N ILE A 153 -20.16 -48.10 -14.43
CA ILE A 153 -19.47 -49.17 -13.72
C ILE A 153 -20.49 -50.23 -13.35
N THR A 154 -20.37 -51.41 -13.94
CA THR A 154 -21.26 -52.53 -13.64
C THR A 154 -20.90 -53.19 -12.29
N PRO A 155 -21.87 -53.80 -11.58
CA PRO A 155 -21.58 -54.56 -10.36
C PRO A 155 -20.59 -55.70 -10.57
N ALA A 156 -20.58 -56.32 -11.76
CA ALA A 156 -19.63 -57.38 -12.12
C ALA A 156 -18.19 -56.84 -12.18
N GLU A 157 -17.98 -55.67 -12.79
CA GLU A 157 -16.67 -54.98 -12.78
C GLU A 157 -16.20 -54.69 -11.36
N LYS A 158 -17.10 -54.26 -10.46
CA LYS A 158 -16.74 -54.00 -9.05
C LYS A 158 -16.24 -55.26 -8.33
N ILE A 159 -16.90 -56.39 -8.53
CA ILE A 159 -16.50 -57.66 -7.92
C ILE A 159 -15.14 -58.10 -8.46
N GLN A 160 -14.96 -58.05 -9.79
CA GLN A 160 -13.69 -58.41 -10.44
C GLN A 160 -12.55 -57.51 -9.98
N ALA A 161 -12.77 -56.19 -9.95
CA ALA A 161 -11.80 -55.20 -9.49
C ALA A 161 -11.33 -55.46 -8.06
N ASN A 162 -12.25 -55.79 -7.15
CA ASN A 162 -11.92 -56.11 -5.76
C ASN A 162 -11.14 -57.42 -5.61
N GLN A 163 -11.38 -58.42 -6.47
CA GLN A 163 -10.64 -59.69 -6.43
C GLN A 163 -9.18 -59.53 -6.85
N ILE A 164 -8.91 -58.65 -7.81
CA ILE A 164 -7.57 -58.41 -8.36
C ILE A 164 -6.84 -57.24 -7.68
N TYR A 165 -7.42 -56.64 -6.64
CA TYR A 165 -6.91 -55.40 -6.04
C TYR A 165 -5.48 -55.53 -5.53
N ASP A 166 -5.18 -56.61 -4.80
CA ASP A 166 -3.84 -56.84 -4.23
C ASP A 166 -2.78 -57.00 -5.34
N ASP A 167 -3.12 -57.75 -6.41
CA ASP A 167 -2.24 -57.94 -7.56
C ASP A 167 -2.01 -56.62 -8.32
N LEU A 168 -3.07 -55.81 -8.48
CA LEU A 168 -2.98 -54.48 -9.09
C LEU A 168 -2.10 -53.52 -8.27
N LEU A 169 -2.13 -53.61 -6.95
CA LEU A 169 -1.31 -52.78 -6.07
C LEU A 169 0.18 -53.14 -6.21
N VAL A 170 0.49 -54.43 -6.34
CA VAL A 170 1.85 -54.91 -6.63
C VAL A 170 2.31 -54.43 -8.01
N ASP A 171 1.47 -54.58 -9.04
CA ASP A 171 1.80 -54.10 -10.40
C ASP A 171 1.98 -52.57 -10.42
N LEU A 172 1.11 -51.80 -9.76
CA LEU A 172 1.21 -50.35 -9.67
C LEU A 172 2.57 -49.92 -9.09
N ASN A 173 2.97 -50.50 -7.97
CA ASN A 173 4.27 -50.21 -7.34
C ASN A 173 5.43 -50.59 -8.25
N TYR A 174 5.34 -51.73 -8.95
CA TYR A 174 6.33 -52.13 -9.94
C TYR A 174 6.44 -51.12 -11.10
N GLN A 175 5.31 -50.64 -11.64
CA GLN A 175 5.30 -49.63 -12.70
C GLN A 175 5.92 -48.30 -12.23
N ILE A 176 5.62 -47.88 -11.00
CA ILE A 176 6.21 -46.68 -10.39
C ILE A 176 7.74 -46.81 -10.32
N GLU A 177 8.25 -47.94 -9.81
CA GLU A 177 9.69 -48.19 -9.73
C GLU A 177 10.35 -48.21 -11.11
N MET A 178 9.75 -48.91 -12.08
CA MET A 178 10.23 -48.97 -13.45
C MET A 178 10.29 -47.59 -14.11
N LYS A 179 9.27 -46.75 -13.89
CA LYS A 179 9.23 -45.37 -14.39
C LYS A 179 10.32 -44.51 -13.76
N ALA A 180 10.55 -44.65 -12.44
CA ALA A 180 11.61 -43.94 -11.74
C ALA A 180 13.02 -44.33 -12.24
N ILE A 181 13.24 -45.61 -12.56
CA ILE A 181 14.51 -46.09 -13.14
C ILE A 181 14.71 -45.51 -14.54
N LYS A 182 13.71 -45.58 -15.42
CA LYS A 182 13.78 -44.99 -16.77
C LYS A 182 14.10 -43.50 -16.73
N LYS A 183 13.41 -42.75 -15.86
CA LYS A 183 13.65 -41.32 -15.67
C LYS A 183 15.07 -41.01 -15.20
N LYS A 184 15.67 -41.85 -14.34
CA LYS A 184 17.07 -41.71 -13.93
C LYS A 184 18.04 -41.97 -15.09
N GLN A 185 17.80 -43.01 -15.87
CA GLN A 185 18.62 -43.35 -17.05
C GLN A 185 18.58 -42.22 -18.09
N GLU A 186 17.40 -41.71 -18.42
CA GLU A 186 17.22 -40.58 -19.34
C GLU A 186 17.95 -39.32 -18.84
N GLN A 187 17.88 -39.02 -17.54
CA GLN A 187 18.58 -37.88 -16.94
C GLN A 187 20.11 -38.05 -16.98
N GLU A 188 20.62 -39.26 -16.78
CA GLU A 188 22.06 -39.55 -16.88
C GLU A 188 22.56 -39.44 -18.33
N GLU A 189 21.79 -39.93 -19.30
CA GLU A 189 22.08 -39.78 -20.73
C GLU A 189 22.08 -38.32 -21.16
N GLN A 190 21.07 -37.54 -20.76
CA GLN A 190 21.03 -36.10 -21.04
C GLN A 190 22.20 -35.34 -20.40
N LYS A 191 22.66 -35.73 -19.21
CA LYS A 191 23.84 -35.14 -18.57
C LYS A 191 25.12 -35.47 -19.33
N LYS A 192 25.28 -36.70 -19.82
CA LYS A 192 26.42 -37.10 -20.66
C LYS A 192 26.44 -36.32 -21.97
N GLN A 193 25.30 -36.22 -22.65
CA GLN A 193 25.17 -35.44 -23.90
C GLN A 193 25.51 -33.97 -23.69
N LYS A 194 24.99 -33.31 -22.64
CA LYS A 194 25.34 -31.91 -22.33
C LYS A 194 26.82 -31.71 -21.96
N GLN A 195 27.47 -32.70 -21.35
CA GLN A 195 28.89 -32.65 -21.05
C GLN A 195 29.75 -32.80 -22.32
N GLU A 196 29.32 -33.65 -23.27
CA GLU A 196 29.95 -33.79 -24.58
C GLU A 196 29.74 -32.56 -25.48
N GLU A 197 28.57 -31.92 -25.41
CA GLU A 197 28.28 -30.65 -26.10
C GLU A 197 29.11 -29.48 -25.55
N ASN A 198 29.28 -29.38 -24.23
CA ASN A 198 30.14 -28.36 -23.60
C ASN A 198 31.64 -28.53 -23.88
N GLN A 199 32.09 -29.70 -24.37
CA GLN A 199 33.47 -29.90 -24.83
C GLN A 199 33.67 -29.49 -26.30
N ASN A 200 32.58 -29.29 -27.05
CA ASN A 200 32.59 -28.82 -28.43
C ASN A 200 31.98 -27.41 -28.51
N GLU A 201 32.65 -26.41 -27.94
CA GLU A 201 32.31 -24.99 -28.16
C GLU A 201 32.60 -24.59 -29.62
N ASN A 202 31.61 -24.80 -30.48
CA ASN A 202 31.24 -23.94 -31.60
C ASN A 202 30.10 -24.61 -32.35
N LYS A 203 28.86 -24.29 -31.98
CA LYS A 203 27.74 -24.31 -32.92
C LYS A 203 26.67 -23.34 -32.45
N GLU A 204 26.29 -22.50 -33.41
CA GLU A 204 25.33 -21.42 -33.32
C GLU A 204 24.03 -21.91 -32.69
N ASN A 205 23.44 -21.06 -31.83
CA ASN A 205 22.05 -21.17 -31.40
C ASN A 205 21.15 -21.04 -32.63
N ILE A 206 20.86 -22.17 -33.27
CA ILE A 206 19.72 -22.30 -34.17
C ILE A 206 18.50 -22.42 -33.25
N ASP A 207 17.67 -21.38 -33.24
CA ASP A 207 16.32 -21.38 -32.68
C ASP A 207 15.47 -22.43 -33.42
N ASP A 208 15.65 -23.69 -33.06
CA ASP A 208 14.91 -24.82 -33.61
C ASP A 208 13.54 -24.89 -32.92
N LYS A 209 12.65 -23.98 -33.35
CA LYS A 209 11.28 -23.82 -32.80
C LYS A 209 10.37 -25.04 -33.00
N ASP A 210 10.82 -26.07 -33.71
CA ASP A 210 10.03 -27.25 -34.07
C ASP A 210 10.34 -28.51 -33.24
N GLN A 211 11.21 -28.42 -32.22
CA GLN A 211 11.34 -29.52 -31.27
C GLN A 211 10.04 -29.67 -30.45
N LYS A 212 9.33 -30.80 -30.62
CA LYS A 212 8.19 -31.19 -29.79
C LYS A 212 8.61 -31.18 -28.32
N GLN A 213 8.24 -30.12 -27.60
CA GLN A 213 8.51 -30.01 -26.18
C GLN A 213 7.77 -31.10 -25.42
N PRO A 214 8.38 -31.71 -24.37
CA PRO A 214 7.75 -32.77 -23.60
C PRO A 214 6.52 -32.22 -22.86
N TYR A 215 5.37 -32.88 -23.05
CA TYR A 215 4.12 -32.47 -22.41
C TYR A 215 4.17 -32.72 -20.90
N ASN A 216 4.44 -31.66 -20.13
CA ASN A 216 4.57 -31.69 -18.68
C ASN A 216 4.09 -30.34 -18.08
N VAL A 217 4.04 -30.27 -16.75
CA VAL A 217 3.57 -29.07 -16.03
C VAL A 217 4.40 -27.84 -16.39
N GLU A 218 5.73 -27.98 -16.47
CA GLU A 218 6.65 -26.87 -16.73
C GLU A 218 6.51 -26.30 -18.14
N THR A 219 6.43 -27.16 -19.17
CA THR A 219 6.26 -26.74 -20.56
C THR A 219 4.90 -26.10 -20.79
N ARG A 220 3.84 -26.61 -20.17
CA ARG A 220 2.52 -25.96 -20.18
C ARG A 220 2.59 -24.59 -19.50
N ARG A 221 3.22 -24.46 -18.34
CA ARG A 221 3.39 -23.16 -17.66
C ARG A 221 4.18 -22.18 -18.52
N LYS A 222 5.25 -22.63 -19.17
CA LYS A 222 6.04 -21.82 -20.12
C LYS A 222 5.20 -21.35 -21.31
N MET A 223 4.40 -22.24 -21.90
CA MET A 223 3.48 -21.88 -22.98
C MET A 223 2.51 -20.75 -22.57
N TYR A 224 1.94 -20.81 -21.37
CA TYR A 224 1.07 -19.74 -20.86
C TYR A 224 1.82 -18.44 -20.56
N LEU A 225 3.06 -18.52 -20.08
CA LEU A 225 3.93 -17.35 -19.91
C LEU A 225 4.22 -16.65 -21.24
N ASP A 226 4.55 -17.43 -22.27
CA ASP A 226 4.81 -16.91 -23.61
C ASP A 226 3.54 -16.27 -24.20
N LEU A 227 2.39 -16.93 -24.06
CA LEU A 227 1.09 -16.39 -24.47
C LEU A 227 0.74 -15.07 -23.75
N ALA A 228 1.00 -15.00 -22.45
CA ALA A 228 0.76 -13.80 -21.65
C ALA A 228 1.69 -12.65 -22.07
N ALA A 229 2.96 -12.94 -22.37
CA ALA A 229 3.92 -11.96 -22.88
C ALA A 229 3.50 -11.42 -24.24
N ASP A 230 3.04 -12.28 -25.15
CA ASP A 230 2.52 -11.89 -26.46
C ASP A 230 1.26 -11.03 -26.33
N LYS A 231 0.34 -11.40 -25.43
CA LYS A 231 -0.87 -10.62 -25.13
C LYS A 231 -0.52 -9.26 -24.55
N GLU A 232 0.45 -9.18 -23.63
CA GLU A 232 0.92 -7.90 -23.09
C GLU A 232 1.56 -7.03 -24.17
N LYS A 233 2.39 -7.61 -25.04
CA LYS A 233 3.00 -6.91 -26.17
C LYS A 233 1.94 -6.34 -27.10
N HIS A 234 0.95 -7.16 -27.48
CA HIS A 234 -0.17 -6.73 -28.30
C HIS A 234 -1.01 -5.64 -27.61
N ASP A 235 -1.26 -5.74 -26.30
CA ASP A 235 -1.97 -4.70 -25.53
C ASP A 235 -1.18 -3.38 -25.45
N ARG A 236 0.16 -3.44 -25.33
CA ARG A 236 1.04 -2.26 -25.38
C ARG A 236 1.02 -1.61 -26.76
N GLU A 237 1.01 -2.39 -27.82
CA GLU A 237 0.91 -1.90 -29.20
C GLU A 237 -0.47 -1.28 -29.48
N LYS A 238 -1.55 -1.89 -28.96
CA LYS A 238 -2.92 -1.44 -29.17
C LYS A 238 -3.30 -0.22 -28.32
N TYR A 239 -2.78 -0.11 -27.09
CA TYR A 239 -3.11 0.96 -26.15
C TYR A 239 -1.86 1.65 -25.57
N PRO A 240 -1.01 2.27 -26.40
CA PRO A 240 0.24 2.85 -25.94
C PRO A 240 0.04 3.91 -24.83
N GLU A 241 -1.07 4.66 -24.86
CA GLU A 241 -1.42 5.65 -23.84
C GLU A 241 -1.64 5.07 -22.43
N LYS A 242 -2.09 3.80 -22.33
CA LYS A 242 -2.31 3.11 -21.05
C LYS A 242 -0.99 2.72 -20.37
N TYR A 243 0.05 2.46 -21.18
CA TYR A 243 1.37 2.00 -20.75
C TYR A 243 2.45 3.09 -20.81
N LYS A 244 2.09 4.33 -21.15
CA LYS A 244 2.98 5.47 -20.96
C LYS A 244 3.29 5.61 -19.47
N ASP A 245 4.57 5.41 -19.16
CA ASP A 245 5.09 5.49 -17.82
C ASP A 245 4.70 6.84 -17.20
N LYS A 246 3.89 6.83 -16.15
CA LYS A 246 3.69 8.02 -15.30
C LYS A 246 4.89 8.17 -14.38
N THR A 247 6.10 8.08 -14.91
CA THR A 247 7.26 8.70 -14.28
C THR A 247 7.02 10.19 -14.40
N LYS A 248 6.29 10.75 -13.43
CA LYS A 248 6.42 12.19 -13.19
C LYS A 248 7.93 12.39 -13.02
N PRO A 249 8.59 13.20 -13.85
CA PRO A 249 10.00 13.48 -13.66
C PRO A 249 10.15 13.89 -12.21
N VAL A 250 11.03 13.21 -11.48
CA VAL A 250 11.37 13.59 -10.11
C VAL A 250 11.75 15.05 -10.21
N SER A 251 10.89 15.91 -9.67
CA SER A 251 11.05 17.35 -9.78
C SER A 251 12.39 17.70 -9.15
N SER A 252 13.39 18.03 -9.96
CA SER A 252 14.70 18.47 -9.47
C SER A 252 14.49 19.60 -8.45
N MET A 253 15.14 19.46 -7.30
CA MET A 253 15.13 20.43 -6.21
C MET A 253 15.76 21.77 -6.64
N PHE A 254 16.59 21.73 -7.68
CA PHE A 254 17.28 22.87 -8.27
C PHE A 254 16.77 23.15 -9.68
N LYS A 255 16.72 24.43 -10.04
CA LYS A 255 16.56 24.87 -11.44
C LYS A 255 17.82 24.46 -12.22
N PRO A 256 17.75 24.42 -13.57
CA PRO A 256 18.93 24.19 -14.41
C PRO A 256 20.10 25.16 -14.15
N ASP A 257 19.79 26.35 -13.61
CA ASP A 257 20.71 27.42 -13.23
C ASP A 257 21.38 27.20 -11.85
N GLY A 258 21.16 26.06 -11.20
CA GLY A 258 21.68 25.75 -9.86
C GLY A 258 20.93 26.44 -8.70
N ASP A 259 20.05 27.38 -9.02
CA ASP A 259 19.24 28.13 -8.05
C ASP A 259 18.07 27.28 -7.52
N ILE A 260 17.63 27.53 -6.29
CA ILE A 260 16.60 26.71 -5.65
C ILE A 260 15.25 26.83 -6.37
N ARG A 261 14.58 25.71 -6.62
CA ARG A 261 13.24 25.72 -7.23
C ARG A 261 12.19 26.05 -6.16
N GLN A 262 11.54 27.21 -6.30
CA GLN A 262 10.35 27.53 -5.50
C GLN A 262 9.14 26.77 -6.06
N CYS A 263 8.46 25.98 -5.23
CA CYS A 263 7.31 25.19 -5.65
C CYS A 263 6.30 24.97 -4.52
N ASN A 264 5.04 24.78 -4.89
CA ASN A 264 3.96 24.36 -3.99
C ASN A 264 3.11 23.31 -4.71
N GLU A 265 3.60 22.07 -4.79
CA GLU A 265 2.95 20.99 -5.53
C GLU A 265 1.59 20.60 -4.93
N GLY A 266 1.43 20.79 -3.62
CA GLY A 266 0.18 20.49 -2.91
C GLY A 266 -0.82 21.63 -2.85
N LYS A 267 -0.48 22.82 -3.39
CA LYS A 267 -1.31 24.03 -3.29
C LYS A 267 -1.71 24.33 -1.84
N TYR A 268 -0.79 24.09 -0.90
CA TYR A 268 -1.01 24.37 0.52
C TYR A 268 -1.10 25.87 0.73
N LYS A 269 -1.99 26.30 1.62
CA LYS A 269 -2.02 27.69 2.08
C LYS A 269 -0.88 27.87 3.08
N PHE A 270 -0.06 28.88 2.83
CA PHE A 270 1.07 29.19 3.70
C PHE A 270 1.21 30.71 3.88
N SER A 271 1.93 31.11 4.92
CA SER A 271 2.31 32.49 5.19
C SER A 271 3.76 32.51 5.66
N LEU A 272 4.61 33.22 4.94
CA LEU A 272 6.01 33.45 5.29
C LEU A 272 6.16 34.90 5.75
N ARG A 273 6.48 35.08 7.03
CA ARG A 273 6.62 36.38 7.70
C ARG A 273 8.08 36.60 8.06
N GLU A 274 8.79 37.29 7.19
CA GLU A 274 10.22 37.58 7.35
C GLU A 274 10.51 39.01 7.82
N TRP A 275 9.50 39.88 7.86
CA TRP A 275 9.70 41.32 8.16
C TRP A 275 9.04 41.76 9.46
N ASP A 276 8.18 40.92 10.04
CA ASP A 276 7.41 41.22 11.25
C ASP A 276 8.31 41.31 12.49
N ASP A 277 9.39 40.53 12.51
CA ASP A 277 10.31 40.45 13.64
C ASP A 277 11.78 40.67 13.18
N PRO A 278 12.56 41.50 13.88
CA PRO A 278 13.95 41.78 13.52
C PRO A 278 14.88 40.59 13.75
N GLU A 279 14.52 39.64 14.62
CA GLU A 279 15.33 38.50 15.06
C GLU A 279 14.83 37.17 14.49
N TYR A 280 13.52 37.03 14.28
CA TYR A 280 12.91 35.77 13.81
C TYR A 280 12.19 35.89 12.46
N SER A 281 12.17 34.79 11.72
CA SER A 281 11.31 34.55 10.57
C SER A 281 10.31 33.46 10.91
N PHE A 282 9.03 33.66 10.58
CA PHE A 282 7.97 32.69 10.85
C PHE A 282 7.41 32.12 9.54
N PHE A 283 7.34 30.79 9.45
CA PHE A 283 6.72 30.10 8.33
C PHE A 283 5.57 29.23 8.81
N ILE A 284 4.36 29.58 8.38
CA ILE A 284 3.10 28.96 8.83
C ILE A 284 2.45 28.27 7.64
N ILE A 285 2.10 26.98 7.78
CA ILE A 285 1.42 26.19 6.75
C ILE A 285 0.12 25.60 7.32
N GLU A 286 -0.97 25.68 6.55
CA GLU A 286 -2.22 24.99 6.86
C GLU A 286 -2.13 23.51 6.45
N VAL A 287 -2.18 22.61 7.44
CA VAL A 287 -2.14 21.17 7.26
C VAL A 287 -3.44 20.54 7.80
N PRO A 288 -4.00 19.48 7.19
CA PRO A 288 -5.19 18.81 7.70
C PRO A 288 -5.08 18.38 9.18
N LYS A 289 -6.12 18.67 9.97
CA LYS A 289 -6.16 18.47 11.44
C LYS A 289 -5.82 17.03 11.86
N PHE A 290 -6.38 16.04 11.18
CA PHE A 290 -6.24 14.61 11.49
C PHE A 290 -5.07 13.92 10.76
N MET A 291 -4.09 14.66 10.25
CA MET A 291 -2.93 14.06 9.58
C MET A 291 -1.94 13.51 10.61
N ASP A 292 -1.31 12.36 10.34
CA ASP A 292 -0.23 11.85 11.16
C ASP A 292 1.07 12.65 10.90
N THR A 293 1.89 12.86 11.93
CA THR A 293 3.19 13.55 11.81
C THR A 293 4.17 12.79 10.92
N SER A 294 4.02 11.47 10.77
CA SER A 294 4.84 10.64 9.85
C SER A 294 4.74 11.05 8.38
N PHE A 295 3.66 11.72 7.97
CA PHE A 295 3.47 12.20 6.59
C PHE A 295 4.02 13.60 6.35
N ILE A 296 4.67 14.21 7.34
CA ILE A 296 5.22 15.56 7.30
C ILE A 296 6.72 15.47 7.54
N ASP A 297 7.49 15.84 6.53
CA ASP A 297 8.94 15.94 6.62
C ASP A 297 9.35 17.40 6.39
N VAL A 298 10.11 17.98 7.33
CA VAL A 298 10.52 19.38 7.33
C VAL A 298 12.04 19.43 7.30
N ASN A 299 12.59 19.98 6.22
CA ASN A 299 14.02 20.22 6.08
C ASN A 299 14.30 21.72 6.05
N LEU A 300 15.10 22.17 7.02
CA LEU A 300 15.55 23.54 7.17
C LEU A 300 16.98 23.67 6.65
N ASN A 301 17.21 24.63 5.78
CA ASN A 301 18.54 25.04 5.33
C ASN A 301 18.73 26.53 5.58
N PRO A 302 19.99 27.02 5.66
CA PRO A 302 20.25 28.44 5.91
C PRO A 302 19.54 29.39 4.93
N CYS A 303 19.40 29.00 3.65
CA CYS A 303 18.87 29.87 2.59
C CYS A 303 17.50 29.43 2.04
N TRP A 304 16.94 28.31 2.50
CA TRP A 304 15.68 27.78 1.98
C TRP A 304 15.03 26.77 2.94
N ILE A 305 13.73 26.58 2.77
CA ILE A 305 12.94 25.63 3.54
C ILE A 305 12.25 24.68 2.56
N SER A 306 12.23 23.39 2.87
CA SER A 306 11.34 22.45 2.19
C SER A 306 10.50 21.67 3.19
N VAL A 307 9.23 21.53 2.87
CA VAL A 307 8.26 20.74 3.63
C VAL A 307 7.59 19.77 2.68
N ARG A 308 7.67 18.47 2.98
CA ARG A 308 7.02 17.41 2.22
C ARG A 308 5.81 16.92 2.99
N ILE A 309 4.63 17.09 2.42
CA ILE A 309 3.35 16.70 3.03
C ILE A 309 2.68 15.66 2.11
N LYS A 310 2.47 14.43 2.60
CA LYS A 310 1.90 13.32 1.80
C LYS A 310 2.59 13.15 0.42
N GLY A 311 3.91 13.27 0.40
CA GLY A 311 4.73 13.13 -0.82
C GLY A 311 4.72 14.33 -1.77
N LYS A 312 4.01 15.42 -1.46
CA LYS A 312 4.05 16.67 -2.26
C LYS A 312 4.99 17.69 -1.64
N LEU A 313 5.81 18.33 -2.47
CA LEU A 313 6.83 19.27 -2.03
C LEU A 313 6.32 20.72 -1.98
N LEU A 314 6.58 21.40 -0.86
CA LEU A 314 6.49 22.85 -0.70
C LEU A 314 7.88 23.37 -0.38
N GLN A 315 8.43 24.22 -1.25
CA GLN A 315 9.81 24.69 -1.13
C GLN A 315 9.89 26.18 -1.43
N LEU A 316 10.52 26.94 -0.53
CA LEU A 316 10.65 28.40 -0.60
C LEU A 316 12.09 28.83 -0.29
N LYS A 317 12.54 29.87 -0.99
CA LYS A 317 13.82 30.57 -0.73
C LYS A 317 13.60 31.59 0.37
N LEU A 318 14.53 31.70 1.31
CA LEU A 318 14.52 32.73 2.33
C LEU A 318 15.29 33.96 1.86
N ASN A 319 14.87 35.13 2.31
CA ASN A 319 15.51 36.40 1.99
C ASN A 319 16.78 36.63 2.83
N GLU A 320 16.79 36.12 4.06
CA GLU A 320 17.92 36.21 5.00
C GLU A 320 18.35 34.82 5.46
N GLU A 321 19.65 34.66 5.73
CA GLU A 321 20.19 33.41 6.25
C GLU A 321 19.68 33.14 7.67
N ILE A 322 19.31 31.89 7.95
CA ILE A 322 18.82 31.46 9.26
C ILE A 322 19.79 30.52 9.99
N GLN A 323 19.78 30.58 11.32
CA GLN A 323 20.45 29.61 12.18
C GLN A 323 19.51 28.41 12.41
N VAL A 324 19.74 27.35 11.62
CA VAL A 324 18.91 26.13 11.61
C VAL A 324 18.81 25.48 12.99
N GLU A 325 19.91 25.42 13.74
CA GLU A 325 19.98 24.75 15.06
C GLU A 325 19.08 25.38 16.13
N LYS A 326 18.75 26.67 16.00
CA LYS A 326 17.92 27.41 16.95
C LYS A 326 16.48 27.61 16.45
N SER A 327 16.09 26.86 15.43
CA SER A 327 14.75 26.94 14.85
C SER A 327 13.81 25.95 15.53
N ASP A 328 12.62 26.43 15.91
CA ASP A 328 11.59 25.64 16.57
C ASP A 328 10.47 25.29 15.58
N ILE A 329 10.05 24.02 15.57
CA ILE A 329 8.93 23.54 14.74
C ILE A 329 7.82 23.05 15.67
N LYS A 330 6.63 23.63 15.54
CA LYS A 330 5.46 23.28 16.35
C LYS A 330 4.26 23.00 15.47
N ARG A 331 3.52 21.95 15.80
CA ARG A 331 2.27 21.60 15.12
C ARG A 331 1.10 21.69 16.09
N SER A 332 0.07 22.44 15.73
CA SER A 332 -1.18 22.47 16.45
C SER A 332 -2.16 21.43 15.91
N GLN A 333 -2.52 20.44 16.73
CA GLN A 333 -3.51 19.42 16.37
C GLN A 333 -4.95 19.98 16.32
N LEU A 334 -5.23 21.04 17.09
CA LEU A 334 -6.56 21.66 17.16
C LEU A 334 -6.88 22.52 15.93
N THR A 335 -5.90 23.32 15.50
CA THR A 335 -6.06 24.29 14.40
C THR A 335 -5.52 23.76 13.07
N GLY A 336 -4.61 22.79 13.08
CA GLY A 336 -4.00 22.22 11.88
C GLY A 336 -2.80 23.02 11.34
N PHE A 337 -2.40 24.10 12.02
CA PHE A 337 -1.25 24.90 11.60
C PHE A 337 0.07 24.22 11.98
N LEU A 338 0.98 24.14 11.02
CA LEU A 338 2.39 23.86 11.23
C LEU A 338 3.14 25.19 11.24
N GLU A 339 3.73 25.54 12.38
CA GLU A 339 4.48 26.78 12.60
C GLU A 339 5.97 26.46 12.76
N ILE A 340 6.78 27.14 11.96
CA ILE A 340 8.23 27.02 11.95
C ILE A 340 8.80 28.40 12.29
N LYS A 341 9.42 28.51 13.46
CA LYS A 341 10.07 29.72 13.96
C LYS A 341 11.57 29.60 13.73
N MET A 342 12.16 30.52 12.97
CA MET A 342 13.57 30.45 12.55
C MET A 342 14.32 31.69 12.99
N LEU A 343 15.49 31.51 13.62
CA LEU A 343 16.34 32.63 14.04
C LEU A 343 17.16 33.13 12.85
N LYS A 344 17.21 34.44 12.62
CA LYS A 344 18.03 35.06 11.57
C LYS A 344 19.50 35.16 11.99
N MET A 345 20.41 34.93 11.06
CA MET A 345 21.87 35.08 11.26
C MET A 345 22.28 36.55 11.42
N LYS A 346 21.60 37.46 10.71
CA LYS A 346 21.78 38.91 10.81
C LYS A 346 20.44 39.55 11.14
N PHE A 347 20.41 40.40 12.16
CA PHE A 347 19.22 41.17 12.48
C PHE A 347 18.87 42.11 11.33
N ASN A 348 17.59 42.31 11.07
CA ASN A 348 17.12 43.29 10.10
C ASN A 348 17.47 44.70 10.59
N GLN A 349 18.58 45.24 10.07
CA GLN A 349 19.18 46.49 10.55
C GLN A 349 18.27 47.70 10.30
N ALA A 350 17.47 47.67 9.23
CA ALA A 350 16.51 48.73 8.91
C ALA A 350 15.37 48.81 9.93
N LEU A 351 14.83 47.65 10.33
CA LEU A 351 13.77 47.57 11.33
C LEU A 351 14.29 47.92 12.74
N LYS A 352 15.51 47.47 13.07
CA LYS A 352 16.18 47.80 14.34
C LYS A 352 16.44 49.32 14.45
N ALA A 353 16.90 49.95 13.37
CA ALA A 353 17.09 51.41 13.32
C ALA A 353 15.76 52.18 13.46
N GLN A 354 14.65 51.68 12.90
CA GLN A 354 13.32 52.28 13.11
C GLN A 354 12.84 52.13 14.56
N GLN A 355 13.00 50.96 15.18
CA GLN A 355 12.61 50.73 16.57
C GLN A 355 13.46 51.56 17.55
N GLU A 356 14.77 51.70 17.29
CA GLU A 356 15.67 52.56 18.08
C GLU A 356 15.30 54.04 17.96
N LYS A 357 14.97 54.51 16.74
CA LYS A 357 14.44 55.88 16.53
C LYS A 357 13.15 56.11 17.32
N GLN A 358 12.19 55.18 17.27
CA GLN A 358 10.94 55.29 18.03
C GLN A 358 11.16 55.26 19.55
N LYS A 359 12.12 54.46 20.05
CA LYS A 359 12.50 54.47 21.47
C LYS A 359 13.12 55.81 21.89
N THR A 360 13.97 56.38 21.05
CA THR A 360 14.64 57.66 21.33
C THR A 360 13.66 58.83 21.27
N GLU A 361 12.68 58.80 20.36
CA GLU A 361 11.59 59.78 20.32
C GLU A 361 10.70 59.70 21.56
N LYS A 362 10.35 58.48 22.02
CA LYS A 362 9.60 58.31 23.26
C LYS A 362 10.36 58.82 24.49
N SER A 363 11.66 58.58 24.60
CA SER A 363 12.45 59.09 25.73
C SER A 363 12.55 60.61 25.71
N LYS A 364 12.73 61.23 24.53
CA LYS A 364 12.73 62.70 24.39
C LYS A 364 11.40 63.32 24.82
N ILE A 365 10.26 62.72 24.44
CA ILE A 365 8.94 63.19 24.85
C ILE A 365 8.74 63.08 26.38
N GLU A 366 9.26 62.01 27.01
CA GLU A 366 9.21 61.87 28.47
C GLU A 366 10.10 62.90 29.19
N ASP A 367 11.28 63.20 28.65
CA ASP A 367 12.18 64.20 29.21
C ASP A 367 11.62 65.63 29.08
N GLU A 368 10.97 65.96 27.95
CA GLU A 368 10.26 67.23 27.77
C GLU A 368 9.09 67.39 28.74
N LYS A 369 8.33 66.30 29.00
CA LYS A 369 7.26 66.31 30.00
C LYS A 369 7.80 66.56 31.41
N LYS A 370 8.92 65.93 31.78
CA LYS A 370 9.57 66.14 33.08
C LYS A 370 10.06 67.58 33.24
N GLN A 371 10.61 68.18 32.19
CA GLN A 371 11.05 69.59 32.21
C GLN A 371 9.87 70.55 32.39
N LYS A 372 8.74 70.32 31.70
CA LYS A 372 7.52 71.12 31.88
C LYS A 372 6.98 71.06 33.31
N ILE A 373 6.94 69.87 33.91
CA ILE A 373 6.48 69.68 35.30
C ILE A 373 7.38 70.44 36.27
N LYS A 374 8.71 70.39 36.10
CA LYS A 374 9.65 71.16 36.93
C LYS A 374 9.44 72.67 36.81
N LEU A 375 9.18 73.16 35.60
CA LEU A 375 8.93 74.59 35.38
C LEU A 375 7.63 75.05 36.07
N GLU A 376 6.58 74.24 36.00
CA GLU A 376 5.31 74.49 36.69
C GLU A 376 5.46 74.46 38.22
N GLU A 377 6.27 73.55 38.77
CA GLU A 377 6.59 73.53 40.21
C GLU A 377 7.35 74.79 40.65
N GLU A 378 8.34 75.24 39.88
CA GLU A 378 9.06 76.48 40.17
C GLU A 378 8.14 77.71 40.13
N GLU A 379 7.23 77.79 39.16
CA GLU A 379 6.23 78.85 39.10
C GLU A 379 5.27 78.80 40.30
N ARG A 380 4.85 77.60 40.71
CA ARG A 380 3.99 77.41 41.88
C ARG A 380 4.67 77.89 43.17
N ILE A 381 5.95 77.57 43.34
CA ILE A 381 6.76 78.05 44.48
C ILE A 381 6.89 79.58 44.45
N LYS A 382 7.10 80.19 43.27
CA LYS A 382 7.14 81.65 43.13
C LYS A 382 5.80 82.30 43.51
N ARG A 383 4.67 81.71 43.13
CA ARG A 383 3.33 82.19 43.50
C ARG A 383 3.08 82.08 45.00
N LEU A 384 3.45 80.96 45.63
CA LEU A 384 3.37 80.79 47.09
C LEU A 384 4.15 81.86 47.85
N LYS A 385 5.41 82.12 47.45
CA LYS A 385 6.23 83.19 48.03
C LYS A 385 5.63 84.59 47.83
N LEU A 386 4.88 84.81 46.75
CA LEU A 386 4.17 86.07 46.52
C LEU A 386 2.95 86.19 47.44
N CYS A 387 2.19 85.10 47.65
CA CYS A 387 1.09 85.06 48.61
C CYS A 387 1.58 85.35 50.03
N ASP A 388 2.68 84.73 50.48
CA ASP A 388 3.26 85.00 51.79
C ASP A 388 3.64 86.48 51.97
N LYS A 389 4.19 87.10 50.91
CA LYS A 389 4.49 88.55 50.91
C LYS A 389 3.23 89.42 50.98
N ILE A 390 2.13 88.99 50.36
CA ILE A 390 0.85 89.71 50.41
C ILE A 390 0.25 89.59 51.82
N GLU A 391 0.28 88.41 52.42
CA GLU A 391 -0.18 88.19 53.80
C GLU A 391 0.64 89.02 54.80
N GLN A 392 1.98 89.03 54.68
CA GLN A 392 2.83 89.88 55.52
C GLN A 392 2.47 91.37 55.39
N LYS A 393 2.20 91.86 54.17
CA LYS A 393 1.74 93.25 53.96
C LYS A 393 0.33 93.50 54.52
N ALA A 394 -0.56 92.52 54.49
CA ALA A 394 -1.89 92.63 55.06
C ALA A 394 -1.84 92.70 56.61
N ILE A 395 -0.99 91.88 57.22
CA ILE A 395 -0.72 91.89 58.67
C ILE A 395 -0.11 93.24 59.08
N GLN A 396 0.86 93.76 58.32
CA GLN A 396 1.43 95.09 58.56
C GLN A 396 0.36 96.18 58.51
N LYS A 397 -0.53 96.15 57.50
CA LYS A 397 -1.65 97.10 57.42
C LYS A 397 -2.64 96.96 58.58
N GLN A 398 -2.96 95.74 59.03
CA GLN A 398 -3.82 95.56 60.20
C GLN A 398 -3.19 96.11 61.48
N GLN A 399 -1.86 95.95 61.65
CA GLN A 399 -1.13 96.56 62.75
C GLN A 399 -1.15 98.09 62.70
N ASP A 400 -1.09 98.69 61.50
CA ASP A 400 -1.24 100.13 61.29
C ASP A 400 -2.68 100.64 61.58
N TYR A 401 -3.71 99.80 61.45
CA TYR A 401 -5.08 100.14 61.85
C TYR A 401 -5.31 100.02 63.36
N ILE A 402 -4.70 99.03 64.02
CA ILE A 402 -4.82 98.82 65.48
C ILE A 402 -4.09 99.93 66.28
N THR A 403 -3.11 100.61 65.69
CA THR A 403 -2.46 101.79 66.29
C THR A 403 -3.26 103.08 66.13
N PHE A 404 -4.31 103.11 65.31
CA PHE A 404 -5.17 104.30 65.11
C PHE A 404 -6.38 104.36 66.07
N ASP A 405 -6.77 103.26 66.72
CA ASP A 405 -7.90 103.21 67.68
C ASP A 405 -7.50 103.51 69.15
N LYS A 406 -6.30 104.04 69.38
CA LYS A 406 -5.97 104.72 70.65
C LYS A 406 -6.19 106.22 70.50
N ILE A 407 -7.44 106.62 70.30
CA ILE A 407 -7.90 107.98 70.59
C ILE A 407 -8.29 107.98 72.09
N PRO A 408 -7.78 108.93 72.89
CA PRO A 408 -7.99 108.96 74.33
C PRO A 408 -9.47 109.24 74.67
N ASP A 409 -10.00 108.51 75.65
CA ASP A 409 -11.28 108.85 76.27
C ASP A 409 -11.21 110.27 76.84
N LEU A 410 -12.10 111.12 76.32
CA LEU A 410 -12.50 112.40 76.91
C LEU A 410 -13.68 112.12 77.84
N GLU A 411 -13.41 112.06 79.15
CA GLU A 411 -14.10 112.81 80.23
C GLU A 411 -13.47 112.47 81.59
#